data_AF-A0A526YH58-F1
#
_entry.id   AF-A0A526YH58-F1
#
_cell.length_a   1.000
_cell.length_b   1.000
_cell.length_c   1.000
_cell.angle_alpha   90.00
_cell.angle_beta   90.00
_cell.angle_gamma   90.00
#
_symmetry.space_group_name_H-M   'P 1'
#
loop_
_entity.id
_entity.type
_entity.pdbx_description
1 polymer ?
#
loop_
_entity_poly.entity_id
_entity_poly.type
_entity_poly.pdbx_seq_one_letter_code
_entity_poly.pdbx_strand_id
1 'polypeptide(L)'
;IDLVVFGRAAAIRAGQVIDRNAAIPSPNEASIDRIMDRFDRLRHANGSTPTAVLREKMQKAMQDDAAVFRTQESLQSGCKRISQIWGELKDVKVFDRSMIWNSDLVETLELENLMANAITTVYA
;
A
#
# COMPACT_ATOMS: atom_id res chain seq x y z
N ILE A 1 -21.90 -9.59 -7.15
CA ILE A 1 -22.48 -10.82 -6.55
C ILE A 1 -21.56 -11.36 -5.46
N ASP A 2 -20.25 -11.40 -5.71
CA ASP A 2 -19.24 -11.86 -4.75
C ASP A 2 -19.26 -11.13 -3.41
N LEU A 3 -19.39 -9.79 -3.40
CA LEU A 3 -19.39 -9.00 -2.17
C LEU A 3 -20.48 -9.43 -1.17
N VAL A 4 -21.71 -9.69 -1.63
CA VAL A 4 -22.82 -10.08 -0.74
C VAL A 4 -22.71 -11.53 -0.29
N VAL A 5 -22.19 -12.41 -1.16
CA VAL A 5 -22.02 -13.84 -0.85
C VAL A 5 -20.89 -14.02 0.16
N PHE A 6 -19.70 -13.47 -0.11
CA PHE A 6 -18.56 -13.60 0.79
C PHE A 6 -18.73 -12.79 2.07
N GLY A 7 -19.37 -11.62 2.02
CA GLY A 7 -19.71 -10.85 3.22
C GLY A 7 -20.60 -11.65 4.17
N ARG A 8 -21.65 -12.29 3.64
CA ARG A 8 -22.53 -13.16 4.43
C ARG A 8 -21.81 -14.39 4.96
N ALA A 9 -21.00 -15.05 4.13
CA ALA A 9 -20.24 -16.23 4.54
C ALA A 9 -19.23 -15.91 5.66
N ALA A 10 -18.51 -14.79 5.54
CA ALA A 10 -17.57 -14.31 6.56
C ALA A 10 -18.28 -14.01 7.89
N ALA A 11 -19.45 -13.36 7.85
CA ALA A 11 -20.24 -13.07 9.05
C ALA A 11 -20.75 -14.35 9.74
N ILE A 12 -21.25 -15.32 8.97
CA ILE A 12 -21.68 -16.63 9.51
C ILE A 12 -20.51 -17.34 10.18
N ARG A 13 -19.33 -17.36 9.52
CA ARG A 13 -18.14 -17.99 10.08
C ARG A 13 -17.66 -17.28 11.35
N ALA A 14 -17.63 -15.95 11.35
CA ALA A 14 -17.29 -15.15 12.53
C ALA A 14 -18.20 -15.51 13.73
N GLY A 15 -19.51 -15.67 13.49
CA GLY A 15 -20.46 -16.07 14.53
C GLY A 15 -20.25 -17.48 15.11
N GLN A 16 -19.50 -18.35 14.43
CA GLN A 16 -19.16 -19.69 14.90
C GLN A 16 -17.82 -19.75 15.65
N VAL A 17 -16.87 -18.89 15.28
CA VAL A 17 -15.47 -18.96 15.78
C VAL A 17 -15.17 -17.94 16.86
N ILE A 18 -15.92 -16.84 16.93
CA ILE A 18 -15.71 -15.78 17.91
C ILE A 18 -16.62 -16.05 19.11
N ASP A 19 -16.01 -16.23 20.28
CA ASP A 19 -16.74 -16.19 21.54
C ASP A 19 -17.08 -14.74 21.90
N ARG A 20 -18.37 -14.45 22.01
CA ARG A 20 -18.90 -13.11 22.30
C ARG A 20 -18.67 -12.69 23.75
N ASN A 21 -18.46 -13.66 24.65
CA ASN A 21 -18.26 -13.40 26.07
C ASN A 21 -16.78 -13.35 26.46
N ALA A 22 -15.89 -13.77 25.55
CA ALA A 22 -14.46 -13.70 25.77
C ALA A 22 -13.96 -12.25 25.85
N ALA A 23 -12.96 -12.03 26.68
CA ALA A 23 -12.28 -10.73 26.74
C ALA A 23 -11.58 -10.44 25.40
N ILE A 24 -11.59 -9.17 25.00
CA ILE A 24 -10.87 -8.71 23.82
C ILE A 24 -9.36 -8.82 24.10
N PRO A 25 -8.58 -9.51 23.26
CA PRO A 25 -7.13 -9.58 23.42
C PRO A 25 -6.51 -8.18 23.37
N SER A 26 -5.53 -7.93 24.22
CA SER A 26 -4.73 -6.70 24.14
C SER A 26 -4.03 -6.63 22.77
N PRO A 27 -3.91 -5.43 22.19
CA PRO A 27 -3.20 -5.27 20.93
C PRO A 27 -1.70 -5.60 21.11
N ASN A 28 -1.07 -6.04 20.03
CA ASN A 28 0.37 -6.25 20.02
C ASN A 28 1.07 -4.88 19.96
N GLU A 29 1.79 -4.53 21.03
CA GLU A 29 2.49 -3.24 21.16
C GLU A 29 3.51 -3.01 20.04
N ALA A 30 4.28 -4.04 19.67
CA ALA A 30 5.25 -3.91 18.57
C ALA A 30 4.58 -3.62 17.22
N SER A 31 3.36 -4.09 16.97
CA SER A 31 2.58 -3.72 15.78
C SER A 31 2.11 -2.27 15.82
N ILE A 32 1.73 -1.77 17.00
CA ILE A 32 1.34 -0.36 17.18
C ILE A 32 2.55 0.53 16.90
N ASP A 33 3.69 0.24 17.53
CA ASP A 33 4.92 1.01 17.35
C ASP A 33 5.33 1.09 15.88
N ARG A 34 5.29 -0.04 15.16
CA ARG A 34 5.61 -0.08 13.72
C ARG A 34 4.68 0.77 12.86
N ILE A 35 3.39 0.82 13.20
CA ILE A 35 2.41 1.66 12.49
C ILE A 35 2.66 3.13 12.78
N MET A 36 2.94 3.48 14.04
CA MET A 36 3.25 4.85 14.45
C MET A 36 4.57 5.35 13.84
N ASP A 37 5.62 4.53 13.85
CA ASP A 37 6.90 4.82 13.20
C ASP A 37 6.73 5.08 11.70
N ARG A 38 5.93 4.25 11.02
CA ARG A 38 5.61 4.44 9.60
C ARG A 38 4.87 5.75 9.37
N PHE A 39 3.86 6.03 10.19
CA PHE A 39 3.08 7.26 10.10
C PHE A 39 3.96 8.50 10.27
N ASP A 40 4.77 8.56 11.33
CA ASP A 40 5.63 9.70 11.63
C ASP A 40 6.75 9.85 10.59
N ARG A 41 7.34 8.75 10.13
CA ARG A 41 8.34 8.79 9.04
C ARG A 41 7.79 9.46 7.79
N LEU A 42 6.57 9.11 7.37
CA LEU A 42 5.95 9.71 6.18
C LEU A 42 5.51 11.15 6.43
N ARG A 43 4.93 11.42 7.60
CA ARG A 43 4.53 12.77 8.01
C ARG A 43 5.68 13.75 7.99
N HIS A 44 6.88 13.31 8.34
CA HIS A 44 8.10 14.11 8.34
C HIS A 44 8.99 13.89 7.11
N ALA A 45 8.50 13.15 6.11
CA ALA A 45 9.26 12.89 4.89
C ALA A 45 9.60 14.21 4.19
N ASN A 46 10.90 14.38 3.91
CA ASN A 46 11.46 15.60 3.36
C ASN A 46 12.53 15.30 2.31
N GLY A 47 12.29 14.29 1.47
CA GLY A 47 13.11 14.03 0.29
C GLY A 47 12.90 15.08 -0.80
N SER A 48 13.22 14.72 -2.05
CA SER A 48 13.07 15.62 -3.19
C SER A 48 11.86 15.32 -4.08
N THR A 49 11.27 14.13 -3.97
CA THR A 49 10.28 13.63 -4.92
C THR A 49 8.84 13.76 -4.39
N PRO A 50 7.94 14.52 -5.04
CA PRO A 50 6.54 14.56 -4.64
C PRO A 50 5.83 13.22 -4.81
N THR A 51 4.90 12.90 -3.90
CA THR A 51 4.10 11.67 -3.93
C THR A 51 3.40 11.44 -5.27
N ALA A 52 2.80 12.50 -5.84
CA ALA A 52 2.11 12.42 -7.13
C ALA A 52 3.04 11.98 -8.28
N VAL A 53 4.28 12.48 -8.32
CA VAL A 53 5.26 12.15 -9.36
C VAL A 53 5.65 10.68 -9.27
N LEU A 54 5.89 10.19 -8.05
CA LEU A 54 6.26 8.79 -7.85
C LEU A 54 5.09 7.84 -8.15
N ARG A 55 3.87 8.23 -7.77
CA ARG A 55 2.64 7.50 -8.11
C ARG A 55 2.44 7.42 -9.62
N GLU A 56 2.63 8.51 -10.35
CA GLU A 56 2.50 8.53 -11.81
C GLU A 56 3.53 7.62 -12.48
N LYS A 57 4.79 7.61 -12.01
CA LYS A 57 5.83 6.69 -12.51
C LYS A 57 5.41 5.23 -12.33
N MET A 58 4.92 4.87 -11.14
CA MET A 58 4.44 3.50 -10.84
C MET A 58 3.29 3.12 -11.79
N GLN A 59 2.30 4.00 -11.94
CA GLN A 59 1.14 3.74 -12.80
C GLN A 59 1.55 3.52 -14.26
N LYS A 60 2.44 4.35 -14.80
CA LYS A 60 2.96 4.18 -16.16
C LYS A 60 3.71 2.86 -16.32
N ALA A 61 4.59 2.52 -15.39
CA ALA A 61 5.32 1.25 -15.44
C ALA A 61 4.38 0.02 -15.42
N MET A 62 3.36 0.04 -14.55
CA MET A 62 2.34 -1.03 -14.52
C MET A 62 1.55 -1.11 -15.83
N GLN A 63 1.18 0.05 -16.40
CA GLN A 63 0.39 0.12 -17.62
C GLN A 63 1.16 -0.36 -18.86
N ASP A 64 2.45 -0.03 -18.95
CA ASP A 64 3.30 -0.37 -20.09
C ASP A 64 3.71 -1.85 -20.08
N ASP A 65 4.12 -2.36 -18.91
CA ASP A 65 4.82 -3.64 -18.80
C ASP A 65 3.93 -4.81 -18.33
N ALA A 66 2.83 -4.52 -17.62
CA ALA A 66 1.88 -5.50 -17.06
C ALA A 66 0.46 -5.40 -17.67
N ALA A 67 0.38 -4.93 -18.91
CA ALA A 67 -0.86 -4.83 -19.69
C ALA A 67 -1.52 -6.20 -19.99
N VAL A 68 -2.60 -6.19 -20.78
CA VAL A 68 -3.31 -7.40 -21.23
C VAL A 68 -2.38 -8.35 -22.00
N PHE A 69 -1.52 -7.80 -22.85
CA PHE A 69 -0.51 -8.55 -23.58
C PHE A 69 0.84 -8.41 -22.86
N ARG A 70 1.41 -9.55 -22.47
CA ARG A 70 2.68 -9.61 -21.74
C ARG A 70 3.63 -10.51 -22.50
N THR A 71 4.86 -10.07 -22.67
CA THR A 71 5.97 -10.89 -23.14
C THR A 71 6.96 -11.07 -22.00
N GLN A 72 7.85 -12.06 -22.12
CA GLN A 72 8.92 -12.23 -21.14
C GLN A 72 9.79 -10.94 -21.03
N GLU A 73 10.05 -10.28 -22.15
CA GLU A 73 10.81 -9.04 -22.20
C GLU A 73 10.08 -7.89 -21.48
N SER A 74 8.77 -7.71 -21.75
CA SER A 74 7.98 -6.67 -21.08
C SER A 74 7.91 -6.89 -19.58
N LEU A 75 7.72 -8.13 -19.12
CA LEU A 75 7.67 -8.42 -17.69
C LEU A 75 9.03 -8.22 -17.00
N GLN A 76 10.13 -8.61 -17.64
CA GLN A 76 11.47 -8.34 -17.09
C GLN A 76 11.76 -6.83 -17.00
N SER A 77 11.31 -6.05 -17.98
CA SER A 77 11.34 -4.58 -17.93
C SER A 77 10.51 -4.05 -16.75
N GLY A 78 9.27 -4.53 -16.60
CA GLY A 78 8.38 -4.17 -15.50
C GLY A 78 8.98 -4.47 -14.12
N CYS A 79 9.54 -5.67 -13.92
CA CYS A 79 10.20 -6.05 -12.67
C CYS A 79 11.30 -5.05 -12.31
N LYS A 80 12.16 -4.70 -13.27
CA LYS A 80 13.25 -3.74 -13.07
C LYS A 80 12.74 -2.35 -12.74
N ARG A 81 11.79 -1.84 -13.53
CA ARG A 81 11.21 -0.49 -13.35
C ARG A 81 10.50 -0.35 -12.01
N ILE A 82 9.64 -1.30 -11.64
CA ILE A 82 8.93 -1.26 -10.35
C ILE A 82 9.89 -1.40 -9.17
N SER A 83 10.92 -2.24 -9.28
CA SER A 83 11.94 -2.37 -8.23
C SER A 83 12.76 -1.08 -8.05
N GLN A 84 13.06 -0.37 -9.14
CA GLN A 84 13.72 0.94 -9.08
C GLN A 84 12.81 1.98 -8.41
N ILE A 85 11.55 2.06 -8.83
CA ILE A 85 10.55 2.99 -8.26
C ILE A 85 10.34 2.69 -6.77
N TRP A 86 10.36 1.41 -6.36
CA TRP A 86 10.35 1.00 -4.97
C TRP A 86 11.53 1.58 -4.18
N GLY A 87 12.73 1.58 -4.76
CA GLY A 87 13.91 2.20 -4.18
C GLY A 87 13.82 3.73 -4.06
N GLU A 88 13.05 4.39 -4.93
CA GLU A 88 12.81 5.85 -4.91
C GLU A 88 11.83 6.27 -3.80
N LEU A 89 11.02 5.36 -3.28
CA LEU A 89 10.01 5.63 -2.24
C LEU A 89 10.58 6.27 -0.97
N LYS A 90 11.85 5.99 -0.64
CA LYS A 90 12.55 6.61 0.49
C LYS A 90 12.84 8.11 0.33
N ASP A 91 12.80 8.62 -0.90
CA ASP A 91 13.01 10.04 -1.24
C ASP A 91 11.69 10.81 -1.39
N VAL A 92 10.56 10.21 -0.97
CA VAL A 92 9.27 10.89 -1.02
C VAL A 92 9.27 12.15 -0.16
N LYS A 93 8.55 13.16 -0.60
CA LYS A 93 8.34 14.41 0.11
C LYS A 93 6.85 14.64 0.33
N VAL A 94 6.49 14.80 1.59
CA VAL A 94 5.19 15.32 2.02
C VAL A 94 5.37 16.80 2.30
N PHE A 95 4.50 17.65 1.76
CA PHE A 95 4.56 19.10 1.90
C PHE A 95 3.65 19.58 3.03
N ASP A 96 2.42 19.08 3.10
CA ASP A 96 1.50 19.46 4.17
C ASP A 96 1.95 18.85 5.51
N ARG A 97 2.12 19.70 6.53
CA ARG A 97 2.51 19.30 7.90
C ARG A 97 1.34 19.37 8.88
N SER A 98 0.16 19.75 8.42
CA SER A 98 -1.08 19.76 9.19
C SER A 98 -1.49 18.33 9.57
N MET A 99 -2.27 18.21 10.65
CA MET A 99 -2.83 16.92 11.09
C MET A 99 -4.32 16.77 10.75
N ILE A 100 -4.95 17.85 10.32
CA ILE A 100 -6.38 17.90 10.08
C ILE A 100 -6.56 17.84 8.58
N TRP A 101 -7.16 16.76 8.08
CA TRP A 101 -7.46 16.61 6.65
C TRP A 101 -6.24 16.71 5.72
N ASN A 102 -5.09 16.19 6.16
CA ASN A 102 -3.87 16.16 5.36
C ASN A 102 -3.95 15.08 4.27
N SER A 103 -4.51 15.43 3.10
CA SER A 103 -4.64 14.50 1.96
C SER A 103 -3.30 14.10 1.38
N ASP A 104 -2.29 14.97 1.42
CA ASP A 104 -0.93 14.69 0.95
C ASP A 104 -0.31 13.51 1.73
N LEU A 105 -0.43 13.52 3.06
CA LEU A 105 0.00 12.40 3.91
C LEU A 105 -0.79 11.11 3.63
N VAL A 106 -2.12 11.22 3.50
CA VAL A 106 -2.97 10.05 3.21
C VAL A 106 -2.61 9.43 1.86
N GLU A 107 -2.46 10.23 0.81
CA GLU A 107 -2.05 9.76 -0.52
C GLU A 107 -0.65 9.13 -0.49
N THR A 108 0.23 9.59 0.39
CA THR A 108 1.57 9.03 0.57
C THR A 108 1.51 7.66 1.27
N LEU A 109 0.68 7.52 2.30
CA LEU A 109 0.41 6.22 2.94
C LEU A 109 -0.18 5.20 1.96
N GLU A 110 -1.14 5.65 1.14
CA GLU A 110 -1.73 4.82 0.10
C GLU A 110 -0.72 4.44 -0.99
N LEU A 111 0.20 5.33 -1.35
CA LEU A 111 1.24 5.03 -2.33
C LEU A 111 2.11 3.85 -1.86
N GLU A 112 2.54 3.81 -0.59
CA GLU A 112 3.29 2.66 -0.09
C GLU A 112 2.47 1.35 -0.16
N ASN A 113 1.16 1.42 0.12
CA ASN A 113 0.28 0.25 -0.01
C ASN A 113 0.17 -0.21 -1.48
N LEU A 114 0.01 0.73 -2.41
CA LEU A 114 -0.06 0.45 -3.85
C LEU A 114 1.24 -0.14 -4.38
N MET A 115 2.39 0.39 -3.96
CA MET A 115 3.70 -0.14 -4.35
C MET A 115 3.87 -1.61 -3.95
N ALA A 116 3.36 -2.01 -2.76
CA ALA A 116 3.46 -3.40 -2.29
C ALA A 116 2.63 -4.35 -3.15
N ASN A 117 1.45 -3.90 -3.57
CA ASN A 117 0.61 -4.66 -4.50
C ASN A 117 1.23 -4.69 -5.91
N ALA A 118 1.79 -3.58 -6.39
CA ALA A 118 2.40 -3.47 -7.71
C ALA A 118 3.59 -4.43 -7.87
N ILE A 119 4.54 -4.42 -6.92
CA ILE A 119 5.69 -5.31 -6.98
C ILE A 119 5.28 -6.78 -6.90
N THR A 120 4.32 -7.12 -6.04
CA THR A 120 3.80 -8.49 -5.95
C THR A 120 3.15 -8.93 -7.27
N THR A 121 2.41 -8.03 -7.93
CA THR A 121 1.71 -8.33 -9.18
C THR A 121 2.66 -8.57 -10.35
N VAL A 122 3.76 -7.83 -10.43
CA VAL A 122 4.70 -7.92 -11.56
C VAL A 122 5.66 -9.11 -11.43
N TYR A 123 5.93 -9.56 -10.21
CA TYR A 123 6.79 -10.71 -9.95
C TYR A 123 6.04 -12.07 -9.87
N ALA A 124 4.71 -12.06 -9.84
CA ALA A 124 3.87 -13.26 -9.83
C ALA A 124 3.69 -13.84 -11.25
#